data_AF-X0Z705-F1
#
_entry.id   AF-X0Z705-F1
#
_cell.length_a   1.000
_cell.length_b   1.000
_cell.length_c   1.000
_cell.angle_alpha   90.00
_cell.angle_beta   90.00
_cell.angle_gamma   90.00
#
_symmetry.space_group_name_H-M   'P 1'
#
loop_
_entity.id
_entity.type
_entity.pdbx_description
1 polymer ?
#
loop_
_entity_poly.entity_id
_entity_poly.type
_entity_poly.pdbx_seq_one_letter_code
_entity_poly.pdbx_strand_id
1 'polypeptide(L)'
;ACNGCAEACETGGEKGLLAMKAELEKAGKKITGTCLVDFLCNKMLVTMRLSREMDKIQSADSIVVLTCGIGVQAVSTVVDKVVHPADNTVSLGGLQGLWPSDERCQACGDCALDYTGGICPVTSCAKGLLNGPCGGAQDGKCEVDPEKDCGWQLIYERLQKVGRLENLKKIRGPRDHSKMLPSDQLRKTSFYDIEV
;
A
#
# COMPACT_ATOMS: atom_id res chain seq x y z
N ALA A 1 -9.08 -8.97 -0.88
CA ALA A 1 -8.55 -8.63 -2.22
C ALA A 1 -9.42 -7.55 -2.87
N CYS A 2 -8.83 -6.73 -3.74
CA CYS A 2 -9.54 -5.74 -4.53
C CYS A 2 -10.15 -6.40 -5.78
N ASN A 3 -11.45 -6.28 -5.99
CA ASN A 3 -12.17 -6.84 -7.14
C ASN A 3 -12.41 -5.82 -8.27
N GLY A 4 -11.71 -4.68 -8.21
CA GLY A 4 -11.71 -3.65 -9.25
C GLY A 4 -10.44 -3.72 -10.09
N CYS A 5 -9.61 -2.68 -10.04
CA CYS A 5 -8.41 -2.59 -10.87
C CYS A 5 -7.43 -3.77 -10.67
N ALA A 6 -7.29 -4.31 -9.46
CA ALA A 6 -6.37 -5.42 -9.23
C ALA A 6 -6.85 -6.74 -9.89
N GLU A 7 -8.16 -6.99 -9.96
CA GLU A 7 -8.70 -8.13 -10.71
C GLU A 7 -8.49 -7.95 -12.22
N ALA A 8 -8.68 -6.73 -12.73
CA ALA A 8 -8.41 -6.41 -14.13
C ALA A 8 -6.93 -6.64 -14.51
N CYS A 9 -6.02 -6.46 -13.55
CA CYS A 9 -4.60 -6.75 -13.71
C CYS A 9 -4.22 -8.19 -13.29
N GLU A 10 -5.19 -9.07 -13.03
CA GLU A 10 -4.99 -10.47 -12.60
C GLU A 10 -4.13 -10.65 -11.33
N THR A 11 -3.98 -9.60 -10.53
CA THR A 11 -3.21 -9.58 -9.28
C THR A 11 -4.11 -9.60 -8.05
N GLY A 12 -5.41 -9.36 -8.23
CA GLY A 12 -6.41 -9.30 -7.17
C GLY A 12 -7.60 -10.24 -7.40
N GLY A 13 -8.77 -9.69 -7.10
CA GLY A 13 -10.09 -10.34 -7.15
C GLY A 13 -10.15 -11.74 -6.56
N GLU A 14 -11.07 -12.57 -7.07
CA GLU A 14 -11.33 -13.89 -6.51
C GLU A 14 -10.21 -14.88 -6.81
N LYS A 15 -9.68 -14.86 -8.03
CA LYS A 15 -8.60 -15.77 -8.45
C LYS A 15 -7.32 -15.53 -7.64
N GLY A 16 -6.88 -14.27 -7.55
CA GLY A 16 -5.69 -13.90 -6.77
C GLY A 16 -5.88 -14.16 -5.28
N LEU A 17 -7.09 -13.93 -4.74
CA LEU A 17 -7.41 -14.24 -3.35
C LEU A 17 -7.27 -15.74 -3.03
N LEU A 18 -7.81 -16.61 -3.89
CA LEU A 18 -7.73 -18.06 -3.72
C LEU A 18 -6.29 -18.57 -3.89
N ALA A 19 -5.56 -18.05 -4.88
CA ALA A 19 -4.16 -18.40 -5.08
C ALA A 19 -3.30 -18.02 -3.87
N MET A 20 -3.42 -16.77 -3.39
CA MET A 20 -2.70 -16.30 -2.21
C MET A 20 -3.08 -17.08 -0.95
N LYS A 21 -4.36 -17.42 -0.78
CA LYS A 21 -4.82 -18.27 0.32
C LYS A 21 -4.08 -19.62 0.30
N ALA A 22 -4.04 -20.29 -0.85
CA ALA A 22 -3.37 -21.59 -0.99
C ALA A 22 -1.87 -21.49 -0.70
N GLU A 23 -1.19 -20.45 -1.18
CA GLU A 23 0.24 -20.24 -0.90
C GLU A 23 0.52 -19.99 0.59
N LEU A 24 -0.32 -19.21 1.26
CA LEU A 24 -0.19 -18.97 2.70
C LEU A 24 -0.46 -20.24 3.53
N GLU A 25 -1.45 -21.05 3.14
CA GLU A 25 -1.73 -22.34 3.80
C GLU A 25 -0.57 -23.33 3.61
N LYS A 26 0.02 -23.41 2.40
CA LYS A 26 1.23 -24.20 2.15
C LYS A 26 2.43 -23.72 2.98
N ALA A 27 2.55 -22.42 3.20
CA ALA A 27 3.56 -21.83 4.09
C ALA A 27 3.26 -22.04 5.59
N GLY A 28 2.22 -22.81 5.93
CA GLY A 28 1.85 -23.15 7.30
C GLY A 28 1.16 -22.02 8.06
N LYS A 29 0.62 -21.01 7.35
CA LYS A 29 -0.11 -19.90 7.97
C LYS A 29 -1.58 -20.25 8.12
N LYS A 30 -2.16 -19.94 9.29
CA LYS A 30 -3.58 -20.11 9.55
C LYS A 30 -4.37 -18.92 8.99
N ILE A 31 -5.34 -19.20 8.12
CA ILE A 31 -6.23 -18.18 7.56
C ILE A 31 -7.49 -18.07 8.43
N THR A 32 -7.68 -16.92 9.07
CA THR A 32 -8.87 -16.65 9.91
C THR A 32 -10.10 -16.29 9.06
N GLY A 33 -9.88 -15.70 7.89
CA GLY A 33 -10.94 -15.32 6.96
C GLY A 33 -10.40 -14.73 5.67
N THR A 34 -11.26 -14.64 4.67
CA THR A 34 -11.00 -13.96 3.39
C THR A 34 -12.15 -13.02 3.08
N CYS A 35 -11.85 -11.90 2.43
CA CYS A 35 -12.85 -10.90 2.04
C CYS A 35 -12.53 -10.33 0.66
N LEU A 36 -13.56 -10.19 -0.15
CA LEU A 36 -13.52 -9.57 -1.47
C LEU A 36 -14.26 -8.23 -1.42
N VAL A 37 -13.58 -7.18 -1.88
CA VAL A 37 -14.08 -5.80 -1.87
C VAL A 37 -13.79 -5.16 -3.21
N ASP A 38 -14.80 -4.56 -3.86
CA ASP A 38 -14.68 -4.05 -5.23
C ASP A 38 -13.64 -2.94 -5.36
N PHE A 39 -13.75 -1.90 -4.54
CA PHE A 39 -12.79 -0.79 -4.54
C PHE A 39 -12.19 -0.60 -3.15
N LEU A 40 -11.05 -1.26 -2.91
CA LEU A 40 -10.32 -1.11 -1.63
C LEU A 40 -9.80 0.31 -1.40
N CYS A 41 -9.72 1.16 -2.43
CA CYS A 41 -9.43 2.59 -2.28
C CYS A 41 -10.60 3.40 -1.69
N ASN A 42 -11.81 2.84 -1.63
CA ASN A 42 -12.97 3.47 -1.00
C ASN A 42 -13.05 3.07 0.48
N LYS A 43 -12.60 3.95 1.38
CA LYS A 43 -12.60 3.72 2.84
C LYS A 43 -13.98 3.37 3.40
N MET A 44 -15.06 3.94 2.86
CA MET A 44 -16.42 3.64 3.32
C MET A 44 -16.80 2.20 2.99
N LEU A 45 -16.52 1.76 1.76
CA LEU A 45 -16.75 0.38 1.33
C LEU A 45 -15.90 -0.60 2.16
N VAL A 46 -14.61 -0.29 2.36
CA VAL A 46 -13.70 -1.07 3.20
C VAL A 46 -14.26 -1.21 4.61
N THR A 47 -14.64 -0.10 5.24
CA THR A 47 -15.19 -0.07 6.60
C THR A 47 -16.43 -0.93 6.71
N MET A 48 -17.41 -0.76 5.81
CA MET A 48 -18.66 -1.53 5.83
C MET A 48 -18.47 -3.03 5.60
N ARG A 49 -17.44 -3.44 4.84
CA ARG A 49 -17.17 -4.86 4.56
C ARG A 49 -16.36 -5.49 5.67
N LEU A 50 -15.31 -4.82 6.14
CA LEU A 50 -14.47 -5.32 7.22
C LEU A 50 -15.19 -5.34 8.56
N SER A 51 -16.16 -4.45 8.81
CA SER A 51 -16.96 -4.48 10.05
C SER A 51 -17.75 -5.77 10.23
N ARG A 52 -18.15 -6.43 9.14
CA ARG A 52 -18.87 -7.72 9.16
C ARG A 52 -17.96 -8.90 9.52
N GLU A 53 -16.65 -8.71 9.38
CA GLU A 53 -15.63 -9.74 9.58
C GLU A 53 -14.74 -9.39 10.79
N MET A 54 -15.17 -8.46 11.64
CA MET A 54 -14.34 -7.87 12.71
C MET A 54 -13.80 -8.94 13.67
N ASP A 55 -14.60 -9.94 14.03
CA ASP A 55 -14.17 -11.05 14.90
C ASP A 55 -13.00 -11.85 14.29
N LYS A 56 -13.01 -12.06 12.97
CA LYS A 56 -11.94 -12.74 12.24
C LYS A 56 -10.69 -11.88 12.11
N ILE A 57 -10.86 -10.55 12.02
CA ILE A 57 -9.75 -9.58 11.97
C ILE A 57 -9.08 -9.47 13.34
N GLN A 58 -9.87 -9.42 14.42
CA GLN A 58 -9.33 -9.33 15.78
C GLN A 58 -8.51 -10.56 16.16
N SER A 59 -8.98 -11.76 15.78
CA SER A 59 -8.28 -13.03 15.98
C SER A 59 -7.06 -13.24 15.07
N ALA A 60 -6.87 -12.42 14.04
CA ALA A 60 -5.69 -12.47 13.18
C ALA A 60 -4.53 -11.64 13.75
N ASP A 61 -3.31 -12.10 13.51
CA ASP A 61 -2.10 -11.34 13.83
C ASP A 61 -1.88 -10.17 12.87
N SER A 62 -2.20 -10.39 11.59
CA SER A 62 -1.96 -9.44 10.49
C SER A 62 -2.89 -9.72 9.30
N ILE A 63 -2.98 -8.77 8.38
CA ILE A 63 -3.82 -8.85 7.19
C ILE A 63 -2.93 -8.76 5.94
N VAL A 64 -3.15 -9.62 4.95
CA VAL A 64 -2.53 -9.50 3.62
C VAL A 64 -3.55 -8.93 2.65
N VAL A 65 -3.15 -7.93 1.87
CA VAL A 65 -4.05 -7.21 0.98
C VAL A 65 -3.50 -7.19 -0.44
N LEU A 66 -4.27 -7.79 -1.36
CA LEU A 66 -4.02 -7.79 -2.80
C LEU A 66 -4.70 -6.58 -3.43
N THR A 67 -3.95 -5.49 -3.56
CA THR A 67 -4.41 -4.20 -4.10
C THR A 67 -3.24 -3.24 -4.32
N CYS A 68 -3.53 -2.10 -4.93
CA CYS A 68 -2.56 -1.04 -5.13
C CYS A 68 -2.18 -0.31 -3.84
N GLY A 69 -1.12 0.50 -3.89
CA GLY A 69 -0.68 1.26 -2.71
C GLY A 69 -1.74 2.19 -2.09
N ILE A 70 -2.75 2.64 -2.84
CA ILE A 70 -3.87 3.42 -2.27
C ILE A 70 -4.78 2.53 -1.43
N GLY A 71 -5.15 1.35 -1.93
CA GLY A 71 -6.01 0.41 -1.20
C GLY A 71 -5.36 -0.10 0.08
N VAL A 72 -4.04 -0.33 0.08
CA VAL A 72 -3.30 -0.74 1.29
C VAL A 72 -3.34 0.36 2.35
N GLN A 73 -3.15 1.62 1.97
CA GLN A 73 -3.26 2.76 2.89
C GLN A 73 -4.69 2.89 3.44
N ALA A 74 -5.70 2.78 2.58
CA ALA A 74 -7.11 2.83 2.99
C ALA A 74 -7.48 1.73 4.00
N VAL A 75 -7.04 0.49 3.76
CA VAL A 75 -7.24 -0.62 4.72
C VAL A 75 -6.49 -0.36 6.02
N SER A 76 -5.24 0.11 5.95
CA SER A 76 -4.42 0.41 7.13
C SER A 76 -5.02 1.51 8.00
N THR A 77 -5.71 2.49 7.41
CA THR A 77 -6.43 3.54 8.15
C THR A 77 -7.64 2.99 8.91
N VAL A 78 -8.31 1.97 8.35
CA VAL A 78 -9.55 1.41 8.93
C VAL A 78 -9.28 0.32 9.97
N VAL A 79 -8.13 -0.35 9.92
CA VAL A 79 -7.79 -1.47 10.81
C VAL A 79 -6.61 -1.17 11.73
N ASP A 80 -6.71 -1.61 12.97
CA ASP A 80 -5.63 -1.51 13.96
C ASP A 80 -4.77 -2.79 14.01
N LYS A 81 -4.41 -3.28 12.82
CA LYS A 81 -3.57 -4.46 12.62
C LYS A 81 -2.47 -4.15 11.60
N VAL A 82 -1.45 -5.00 11.58
CA VAL A 82 -0.41 -4.94 10.55
C VAL A 82 -1.04 -5.32 9.21
N VAL A 83 -0.84 -4.48 8.20
CA VAL A 83 -1.33 -4.69 6.85
C VAL A 83 -0.15 -4.88 5.91
N HIS A 84 -0.10 -6.05 5.28
CA HIS A 84 0.94 -6.44 4.35
C HIS A 84 0.46 -6.23 2.90
N PRO A 85 1.13 -5.37 2.11
CA PRO A 85 0.89 -5.30 0.67
C PRO A 85 1.33 -6.61 0.01
N ALA A 86 0.47 -7.21 -0.81
CA ALA A 86 0.84 -8.35 -1.65
C ALA A 86 1.46 -7.93 -3.00
N ASP A 87 1.15 -6.71 -3.44
CA ASP A 87 1.46 -6.25 -4.80
C ASP A 87 2.40 -5.04 -4.80
N ASN A 88 3.22 -4.95 -5.86
CA ASN A 88 4.01 -3.77 -6.19
C ASN A 88 3.35 -3.06 -7.38
N THR A 89 2.59 -1.99 -7.11
CA THR A 89 1.90 -1.24 -8.16
C THR A 89 2.89 -0.52 -9.06
N VAL A 90 2.85 -0.80 -10.35
CA VAL A 90 3.48 -0.02 -11.41
C VAL A 90 2.42 0.78 -12.16
N SER A 91 2.79 1.95 -12.69
CA SER A 91 1.87 2.74 -13.50
C SER A 91 1.55 1.99 -14.80
N LEU A 92 0.26 1.83 -15.10
CA LEU A 92 -0.24 1.29 -16.35
C LEU A 92 -0.67 2.40 -17.32
N GLY A 93 -0.36 3.68 -17.02
CA GLY A 93 -0.95 4.81 -17.74
C GLY A 93 -2.48 4.90 -17.57
N GLY A 94 -3.10 5.85 -18.26
CA GLY A 94 -4.57 6.01 -18.28
C GLY A 94 -5.21 6.50 -16.97
N LEU A 95 -6.54 6.49 -16.94
CA LEU A 95 -7.33 6.86 -15.76
C LEU A 95 -7.56 5.63 -14.90
N GLN A 96 -7.01 5.63 -13.68
CA GLN A 96 -7.36 4.66 -12.66
C GLN A 96 -8.72 5.03 -12.06
N GLY A 97 -9.58 4.03 -11.83
CA GLY A 97 -10.84 4.22 -11.10
C GLY A 97 -10.55 4.65 -9.66
N LEU A 98 -10.55 5.97 -9.41
CA LEU A 98 -10.17 6.54 -8.13
C LEU A 98 -11.41 7.09 -7.42
N TRP A 99 -11.67 6.56 -6.23
CA TRP A 99 -12.53 7.22 -5.26
C TRP A 99 -11.79 8.45 -4.70
N PRO A 100 -12.46 9.60 -4.51
CA PRO A 100 -11.85 10.76 -3.87
C PRO A 100 -11.33 10.37 -2.47
N SER A 101 -10.00 10.36 -2.33
CA SER A 101 -9.31 9.90 -1.14
C SER A 101 -8.03 10.72 -0.93
N ASP A 102 -7.59 10.82 0.31
CA ASP A 102 -6.38 11.56 0.70
C ASP A 102 -5.12 10.71 0.49
N GLU A 103 -5.29 9.39 0.44
CA GLU A 103 -4.22 8.43 0.19
C GLU A 103 -3.59 8.66 -1.19
N ARG A 104 -2.26 8.61 -1.25
CA ARG A 104 -1.48 8.87 -2.46
C ARG A 104 -0.48 7.75 -2.71
N CYS A 105 -0.36 7.31 -3.96
CA CYS A 105 0.64 6.34 -4.39
C CYS A 105 1.28 6.82 -5.70
N GLN A 106 2.61 6.70 -5.83
CA GLN A 106 3.33 7.02 -7.08
C GLN A 106 3.35 5.86 -8.09
N ALA A 107 2.76 4.70 -7.76
CA ALA A 107 2.81 3.50 -8.59
C ALA A 107 4.25 3.17 -9.08
N CYS A 108 5.19 3.16 -8.14
CA CYS A 108 6.63 3.10 -8.42
C CYS A 108 7.22 1.68 -8.57
N GLY A 109 6.44 0.62 -8.39
CA GLY A 109 6.92 -0.76 -8.43
C GLY A 109 7.83 -1.18 -7.25
N ASP A 110 7.90 -0.35 -6.20
CA ASP A 110 8.75 -0.58 -5.03
C ASP A 110 8.00 -0.16 -3.75
N CYS A 111 7.11 -1.03 -3.28
CA CYS A 111 6.16 -0.72 -2.23
C CYS A 111 6.84 -0.65 -0.85
N ALA A 112 6.75 0.52 -0.22
CA ALA A 112 7.30 0.76 1.12
C ALA A 112 6.32 0.47 2.28
N LEU A 113 5.04 0.21 1.96
CA LEU A 113 3.95 0.23 2.93
C LEU A 113 4.04 -0.86 3.99
N ASP A 114 4.64 -2.02 3.68
CA ASP A 114 4.82 -3.10 4.65
C ASP A 114 5.63 -2.64 5.87
N TYR A 115 6.74 -1.93 5.62
CA TYR A 115 7.66 -1.57 6.69
C TYR A 115 7.37 -0.21 7.31
N THR A 116 6.58 0.65 6.64
CA THR A 116 6.12 1.94 7.18
C THR A 116 4.74 1.89 7.82
N GLY A 117 4.13 0.70 7.94
CA GLY A 117 2.86 0.52 8.64
C GLY A 117 1.64 1.03 7.87
N GLY A 118 1.73 1.08 6.54
CA GLY A 118 0.62 1.51 5.69
C GLY A 118 0.55 3.01 5.42
N ILE A 119 1.65 3.75 5.56
CA ILE A 119 1.77 5.16 5.14
C ILE A 119 2.94 5.30 4.19
N CYS A 120 2.73 5.85 2.99
CA CYS A 120 3.79 5.88 1.98
C CYS A 120 4.83 6.99 2.27
N PRO A 121 6.10 6.67 2.56
CA PRO A 121 7.10 7.68 2.89
C PRO A 121 7.43 8.58 1.69
N VAL A 122 7.22 8.08 0.47
CA VAL A 122 7.50 8.81 -0.78
C VAL A 122 6.49 9.93 -1.04
N THR A 123 5.20 9.68 -0.76
CA THR A 123 4.13 10.66 -1.03
C THR A 123 3.78 11.51 0.20
N SER A 124 3.87 10.92 1.40
CA SER A 124 3.58 11.64 2.64
C SER A 124 4.71 12.61 3.02
N CYS A 125 5.98 12.27 2.76
CA CYS A 125 7.09 13.19 2.99
C CYS A 125 7.29 14.12 1.78
N ALA A 126 7.35 15.43 1.98
CA ALA A 126 7.64 16.40 0.91
C ALA A 126 8.98 16.15 0.20
N LYS A 127 9.94 15.52 0.89
CA LYS A 127 11.26 15.17 0.35
C LYS A 127 11.36 13.72 -0.16
N GLY A 128 10.30 12.93 -0.01
CA GLY A 128 10.29 11.52 -0.41
C GLY A 128 11.36 10.64 0.26
N LEU A 129 11.75 10.95 1.50
CA LEU A 129 12.79 10.22 2.23
C LEU A 129 12.33 8.82 2.62
N LEU A 130 13.18 7.81 2.40
CA LEU A 130 12.88 6.39 2.67
C LEU A 130 13.37 5.90 4.02
N ASN A 131 14.38 6.56 4.59
CA ASN A 131 15.13 6.09 5.75
C ASN A 131 15.01 7.05 6.95
N GLY A 132 13.81 7.51 7.25
CA GLY A 132 13.54 8.32 8.44
C GLY A 132 13.37 9.83 8.19
N PRO A 133 13.12 10.60 9.27
CA PRO A 133 12.83 12.02 9.20
C PRO A 133 14.06 12.84 8.80
N CYS A 134 13.81 14.01 8.18
CA CYS A 134 14.86 14.96 7.80
C CYS A 134 15.43 15.82 8.95
N GLY A 135 14.85 15.72 10.16
CA GLY A 135 15.21 16.56 11.31
C GLY A 135 14.58 17.95 11.33
N GLY A 136 13.98 18.41 10.22
CA GLY A 136 13.35 19.73 10.14
C GLY A 136 11.91 19.84 10.66
N ALA A 137 11.28 18.72 11.05
CA ALA A 137 9.89 18.77 11.51
C ALA A 137 9.80 19.54 12.84
N GLN A 138 8.82 20.44 12.93
CA GLN A 138 8.54 21.23 14.13
C GLN A 138 7.08 21.03 14.52
N ASP A 139 6.82 20.73 15.80
CA ASP A 139 5.47 20.53 16.35
C ASP A 139 4.57 19.58 15.53
N GLY A 140 5.17 18.52 14.95
CA GLY A 140 4.47 17.57 14.10
C GLY A 140 4.26 17.97 12.65
N LYS A 141 4.68 19.17 12.27
CA LYS A 141 4.50 19.74 10.92
C LYS A 141 5.76 19.66 10.07
N CYS A 142 5.58 19.69 8.76
CA CYS A 142 6.67 19.63 7.79
C CYS A 142 7.38 20.99 7.66
N GLU A 143 8.72 21.02 7.59
CA GLU A 143 9.44 22.29 7.35
C GLU A 143 9.17 22.93 5.98
N VAL A 144 8.77 22.13 5.00
CA VAL A 144 8.49 22.61 3.64
C VAL A 144 7.09 23.22 3.56
N ASP A 145 6.16 22.74 4.39
CA ASP A 145 4.76 23.14 4.40
C ASP A 145 4.21 23.00 5.84
N PRO A 146 4.10 24.11 6.59
CA PRO A 146 3.63 24.10 7.97
C PRO A 146 2.19 23.59 8.16
N GLU A 147 1.35 23.62 7.13
CA GLU A 147 -0.01 23.09 7.23
C GLU A 147 -0.01 21.55 7.18
N LYS A 148 1.01 20.97 6.54
CA LYS A 148 1.12 19.52 6.31
C LYS A 148 1.78 18.81 7.49
N ASP A 149 1.17 17.70 7.91
CA ASP A 149 1.76 16.81 8.91
C ASP A 149 3.04 16.15 8.40
N CYS A 150 4.01 15.98 9.29
CA CYS A 150 5.25 15.29 8.97
C CYS A 150 4.98 13.81 8.70
N GLY A 151 5.15 13.38 7.45
CA GLY A 151 4.91 11.99 7.06
C GLY A 151 5.68 10.96 7.90
N TRP A 152 6.90 11.27 8.33
CA TRP A 152 7.70 10.36 9.18
C TRP A 152 7.25 10.32 10.63
N GLN A 153 6.64 11.40 11.14
CA GLN A 153 5.99 11.36 12.45
C GLN A 153 4.74 10.48 12.40
N LEU A 154 3.90 10.63 11.38
CA LEU A 154 2.73 9.76 11.19
C LEU A 154 3.13 8.28 11.06
N ILE A 155 4.21 7.98 10.32
CA ILE A 155 4.78 6.64 10.21
C ILE A 155 5.24 6.12 11.58
N TYR A 156 5.95 6.93 12.36
CA TYR A 156 6.40 6.54 13.69
C TYR A 156 5.24 6.19 14.62
N GLU A 157 4.23 7.07 14.71
CA GLU A 157 3.03 6.89 15.53
C GLU A 157 2.27 5.62 15.10
N ARG A 158 2.13 5.40 13.79
CA ARG A 158 1.49 4.20 13.26
C ARG A 158 2.28 2.94 13.61
N LEU A 159 3.61 2.94 13.43
CA LEU A 159 4.47 1.80 13.76
C LEU A 159 4.51 1.51 15.27
N GLN A 160 4.41 2.54 16.11
CA GLN A 160 4.26 2.39 17.55
C GLN A 160 2.93 1.69 17.87
N LYS A 161 1.82 2.14 17.27
CA LYS A 161 0.48 1.55 17.46
C LYS A 161 0.43 0.06 17.08
N VAL A 162 1.11 -0.34 16.00
CA VAL A 162 1.14 -1.75 15.54
C VAL A 162 2.34 -2.55 16.08
N GLY A 163 3.16 -1.98 16.97
CA GLY A 163 4.28 -2.68 17.60
C GLY A 163 5.45 -3.05 16.67
N ARG A 164 5.68 -2.29 15.58
CA ARG A 164 6.74 -2.57 14.57
C ARG A 164 7.83 -1.50 14.49
N LEU A 165 8.14 -0.82 15.61
CA LEU A 165 9.19 0.22 15.65
C LEU A 165 10.58 -0.27 15.23
N GLU A 166 10.88 -1.56 15.39
CA GLU A 166 12.14 -2.17 14.94
C GLU A 166 12.39 -2.00 13.43
N ASN A 167 11.34 -1.78 12.62
CA ASN A 167 11.50 -1.49 11.20
C ASN A 167 12.30 -0.21 10.94
N LEU A 168 12.26 0.78 11.84
CA LEU A 168 12.96 2.06 11.68
C LEU A 168 14.47 1.93 11.81
N LYS A 169 14.97 0.86 12.43
CA LYS A 169 16.41 0.60 12.56
C LYS A 169 17.04 0.03 11.27
N LYS A 170 16.20 -0.41 10.32
CA LYS A 170 16.66 -1.05 9.08
C LYS A 170 16.87 0.02 8.01
N ILE A 171 18.12 0.14 7.55
CA ILE A 171 18.45 0.98 6.40
C ILE A 171 17.98 0.28 5.12
N ARG A 172 17.23 0.99 4.28
CA ARG A 172 16.79 0.54 2.96
C ARG A 172 17.68 1.10 1.88
N GLY A 173 17.95 0.29 0.86
CA GLY A 173 18.70 0.69 -0.31
C GLY A 173 17.97 1.77 -1.12
N PRO A 174 18.67 2.38 -2.10
CA PRO A 174 18.05 3.30 -3.03
C PRO A 174 16.93 2.60 -3.82
N ARG A 175 15.88 3.36 -4.16
CA ARG A 175 14.80 2.86 -5.01
C ARG A 175 15.31 2.57 -6.42
N ASP A 176 14.76 1.52 -7.00
CA ASP A 176 14.95 1.23 -8.41
C ASP A 176 13.97 2.04 -9.26
N HIS A 177 14.45 3.18 -9.77
CA HIS A 177 13.67 4.07 -10.62
C HIS A 177 13.42 3.50 -12.03
N SER A 178 14.12 2.43 -12.44
CA SER A 178 13.89 1.83 -13.76
C SER A 178 12.50 1.20 -13.87
N LYS A 179 11.93 0.74 -12.75
CA LYS A 179 10.58 0.15 -12.67
C LYS A 179 9.44 1.12 -12.96
N MET A 180 9.72 2.43 -12.88
CA MET A 180 8.74 3.48 -13.21
C MET A 180 8.66 3.71 -14.72
N LEU A 181 9.61 3.19 -15.49
CA LEU A 181 9.66 3.33 -16.93
C LEU A 181 9.01 2.10 -17.58
N PRO A 182 8.35 2.26 -18.75
CA PRO A 182 7.93 1.12 -19.53
C PRO A 182 9.11 0.25 -19.95
N SER A 183 8.82 -0.99 -20.34
CA SER A 183 9.86 -1.95 -20.71
C SER A 183 10.79 -1.38 -21.79
N ASP A 184 12.07 -1.80 -21.76
CA ASP A 184 13.05 -1.34 -22.75
C ASP A 184 12.62 -1.67 -24.19
N GLN A 185 11.89 -2.78 -24.37
CA GLN A 185 11.31 -3.17 -25.65
C GLN A 185 10.24 -2.18 -26.10
N LEU A 186 9.27 -1.84 -25.24
CA LEU A 186 8.21 -0.87 -25.55
C LEU A 186 8.78 0.52 -25.85
N ARG A 187 9.79 0.98 -25.09
CA ARG A 187 10.43 2.30 -25.30
C ARG A 187 11.12 2.44 -26.65
N LYS A 188 11.46 1.33 -27.31
CA LYS A 188 12.13 1.30 -28.60
C LYS A 188 11.15 1.17 -29.78
N THR A 189 9.86 0.93 -29.52
CA THR A 189 8.86 0.85 -30.60
C THR A 189 8.30 2.22 -30.91
N SER A 190 7.89 2.42 -32.16
CA SER A 190 7.09 3.59 -32.57
C SER A 190 5.66 3.57 -31.98
N PHE A 191 5.26 2.45 -31.37
CA PHE A 191 3.96 2.26 -30.73
C PHE A 191 3.98 2.53 -29.23
N TYR A 192 5.08 3.09 -28.70
CA TYR A 192 5.24 3.42 -27.28
C TYR A 192 4.04 4.18 -26.70
N ASP A 193 3.45 5.11 -27.46
CA ASP A 193 2.31 5.92 -27.04
C ASP A 193 0.94 5.27 -27.33
N ILE A 194 0.91 4.08 -27.93
CA ILE A 194 -0.31 3.42 -28.45
C ILE A 194 -0.58 2.10 -27.72
N GLU A 195 0.46 1.33 -27.37
CA GLU A 195 0.36 0.00 -26.74
C GLU A 195 0.64 0.04 -25.23
N VAL A 196 -0.13 0.86 -24.49
CA VAL A 196 -0.10 0.91 -23.02
C VAL A 196 -1.32 0.22 -22.43
#